data_AF-W4E1U5-F1
#
_entry.id   AF-W4E1U5-F1
#
_cell.length_a   1.000
_cell.length_b   1.000
_cell.length_c   1.000
_cell.angle_alpha   90.00
_cell.angle_beta   90.00
_cell.angle_gamma   90.00
#
_symmetry.space_group_name_H-M   'P 1'
#
loop_
_entity.id
_entity.type
_entity.pdbx_description
1 polymer ?
#
loop_
_entity_poly.entity_id
_entity_poly.type
_entity_poly.pdbx_seq_one_letter_code
_entity_poly.pdbx_strand_id
1 'polypeptide(L)'
;MVKSSIARGWISMKEQFYILILLFIYRLFWGYFLYKFIKSAVVPVLLRYPDANAGGSGIGRLLYYIEGQTALRTDPAVQHWLWMLLALTVLRLLVTPFIRAGLLHELHQERDGARGLFFFPGMRKYGLPVLVFSLIEWALTLLPLYWLLPRMYRHLLSGVLDVQLLLKLVPYVLGWLLYLFLVRKLLLYMQFGYTAGTGMFSSLLICLKMLMPSIGISIVLGAGSLAVILLCSASALFYPGLPALMLRQAAPLPSTLFDMWGIAAQYHLWSSKSFPQ
;
A
#
# COMPACT_ATOMS: atom_id res chain seq x y z
N MET A 1 6.05 9.34 -25.73
CA MET A 1 6.14 7.98 -25.13
C MET A 1 5.27 7.85 -23.88
N VAL A 2 5.52 8.62 -22.81
CA VAL A 2 4.75 8.58 -21.54
C VAL A 2 3.23 8.71 -21.73
N LYS A 3 2.76 9.69 -22.52
CA LYS A 3 1.33 9.87 -22.83
C LYS A 3 0.69 8.64 -23.49
N SER A 4 1.41 7.98 -24.41
CA SER A 4 0.93 6.78 -25.11
C SER A 4 0.85 5.57 -24.16
N SER A 5 1.81 5.41 -23.25
CA SER A 5 1.79 4.35 -22.23
C SER A 5 0.66 4.55 -21.22
N ILE A 6 0.39 5.79 -20.82
CA ILE A 6 -0.74 6.14 -19.94
C ILE A 6 -2.08 5.85 -20.64
N ALA A 7 -2.23 6.25 -21.90
CA ALA A 7 -3.45 6.00 -22.67
C ALA A 7 -3.69 4.50 -22.90
N ARG A 8 -2.65 3.73 -23.24
CA ARG A 8 -2.74 2.26 -23.37
C ARG A 8 -3.06 1.58 -22.05
N GLY A 9 -2.44 2.01 -20.96
CA GLY A 9 -2.77 1.52 -19.62
C GLY A 9 -4.23 1.77 -19.22
N TRP A 10 -4.84 2.87 -19.70
CA TRP A 10 -6.26 3.15 -19.48
C TRP A 10 -7.18 2.20 -20.26
N ILE A 11 -6.81 1.87 -21.50
CA ILE A 11 -7.55 0.92 -22.34
C ILE A 11 -7.52 -0.47 -21.70
N SER A 12 -6.34 -0.97 -21.34
CA SER A 12 -6.21 -2.27 -20.64
C SER A 12 -6.99 -2.30 -19.33
N MET A 13 -7.00 -1.21 -18.56
CA MET A 13 -7.78 -1.14 -17.33
C MET A 13 -9.29 -1.27 -17.59
N LYS A 14 -9.81 -0.62 -18.64
CA LYS A 14 -11.22 -0.74 -19.03
C LYS A 14 -11.59 -2.17 -19.43
N GLU A 15 -10.72 -2.85 -20.16
CA GLU A 15 -10.93 -4.25 -20.54
C GLU A 15 -10.92 -5.18 -19.31
N GLN A 16 -10.14 -4.82 -18.29
CA GLN A 16 -10.01 -5.57 -17.04
C GLN A 16 -10.88 -5.02 -15.89
N PHE A 17 -12.00 -4.35 -16.18
CA PHE A 17 -12.84 -3.73 -15.15
C PHE A 17 -13.34 -4.71 -14.08
N TYR A 18 -13.50 -5.99 -14.43
CA TYR A 18 -13.88 -7.04 -13.47
C TYR A 18 -12.82 -7.24 -12.36
N ILE A 19 -11.52 -7.06 -12.66
CA ILE A 19 -10.44 -7.12 -11.67
C ILE A 19 -10.56 -5.95 -10.70
N LEU A 20 -10.93 -4.76 -11.20
CA LEU A 20 -11.17 -3.59 -10.37
C LEU A 20 -12.31 -3.84 -9.37
N ILE A 21 -13.41 -4.44 -9.83
CA ILE A 21 -14.53 -4.81 -8.94
C ILE A 21 -14.06 -5.82 -7.88
N LEU A 22 -13.32 -6.86 -8.27
CA LEU A 22 -12.80 -7.87 -7.34
C LEU A 22 -11.85 -7.25 -6.30
N LEU A 23 -10.95 -6.37 -6.73
CA LEU A 23 -10.03 -5.62 -5.86
C LEU A 23 -10.78 -4.68 -4.90
N PHE A 24 -11.84 -4.05 -5.38
CA PHE A 24 -12.69 -3.20 -4.58
C PHE A 24 -13.40 -4.00 -3.49
N ILE A 25 -14.03 -5.12 -3.84
CA ILE A 25 -14.67 -6.04 -2.89
C ILE A 25 -13.65 -6.54 -1.87
N TYR A 26 -12.47 -6.96 -2.31
CA TYR A 26 -11.36 -7.35 -1.43
C TYR A 26 -11.01 -6.25 -0.43
N ARG A 27 -10.83 -5.00 -0.88
CA ARG A 27 -10.53 -3.88 0.02
C ARG A 27 -11.68 -3.55 0.97
N LEU A 28 -12.93 -3.70 0.52
CA LEU A 28 -14.11 -3.49 1.35
C LEU A 28 -14.17 -4.53 2.48
N PHE A 29 -13.93 -5.81 2.18
CA PHE A 29 -13.82 -6.86 3.20
C PHE A 29 -12.77 -6.51 4.26
N TRP A 30 -11.57 -6.09 3.85
CA TRP A 30 -10.54 -5.67 4.81
C TRP A 30 -10.93 -4.44 5.63
N GLY A 31 -11.56 -3.45 5.00
CA GLY A 31 -12.06 -2.26 5.68
C GLY A 31 -13.09 -2.63 6.75
N TYR A 32 -14.00 -3.55 6.44
CA TYR A 32 -14.99 -4.07 7.37
C TYR A 32 -14.35 -4.83 8.54
N PHE A 33 -13.43 -5.77 8.28
CA PHE A 33 -12.73 -6.51 9.33
C PHE A 33 -11.96 -5.58 10.26
N LEU A 34 -11.24 -4.60 9.71
CA LEU A 34 -10.50 -3.61 10.50
C LEU A 34 -11.44 -2.73 11.31
N TYR A 35 -12.56 -2.28 10.74
CA TYR A 35 -13.57 -1.49 11.45
C TYR A 35 -14.16 -2.27 12.64
N LYS A 36 -14.52 -3.54 12.42
CA LYS A 36 -15.04 -4.43 13.48
C LYS A 36 -13.99 -4.69 14.56
N PHE A 37 -12.74 -4.85 14.17
CA PHE A 37 -11.61 -4.96 15.10
C PHE A 37 -11.47 -3.69 15.95
N ILE A 38 -11.44 -2.51 15.34
CA ILE A 38 -11.35 -1.23 16.05
C ILE A 38 -12.53 -1.06 17.02
N LYS A 39 -13.76 -1.35 16.57
CA LYS A 39 -14.96 -1.23 17.39
C LYS A 39 -14.96 -2.18 18.60
N SER A 40 -14.37 -3.37 18.48
CA SER A 40 -14.35 -4.37 19.56
C SER A 40 -13.14 -4.27 20.48
N ALA A 41 -11.96 -3.93 19.95
CA ALA A 41 -10.72 -3.87 20.72
C ALA A 41 -10.38 -2.45 21.19
N VAL A 42 -10.53 -1.44 20.33
CA VAL A 42 -9.98 -0.09 20.56
C VAL A 42 -11.01 0.82 21.22
N VAL A 43 -12.27 0.77 20.79
CA VAL A 43 -13.33 1.64 21.35
C VAL A 43 -13.55 1.41 22.85
N PRO A 44 -13.64 0.17 23.37
CA PRO A 44 -13.80 -0.04 24.81
C PRO A 44 -12.63 0.50 25.63
N VAL A 45 -11.41 0.39 25.10
CA VAL A 45 -10.19 0.91 25.73
C VAL A 45 -10.19 2.44 25.74
N LEU A 46 -10.62 3.07 24.64
CA LEU A 46 -10.74 4.53 24.55
C LEU A 46 -11.84 5.09 25.47
N LEU A 47 -12.93 4.35 25.68
CA LEU A 47 -14.04 4.74 26.55
C LEU A 47 -13.79 4.43 28.04
N ARG A 48 -12.68 3.77 28.38
CA ARG A 48 -12.33 3.41 29.78
C ARG A 48 -11.96 4.62 30.63
N TYR A 49 -11.41 5.67 30.01
CA TYR A 49 -11.13 6.97 30.64
C TYR A 49 -11.82 8.08 29.85
N PRO A 50 -13.14 8.24 29.99
CA PRO A 50 -13.88 9.26 29.27
C PRO A 50 -13.61 10.64 29.90
N ASP A 51 -12.94 11.52 29.16
CA ASP A 51 -12.82 12.94 29.50
C ASP A 51 -13.17 13.77 28.26
N ALA A 52 -13.71 14.98 28.47
CA ALA A 52 -14.13 15.90 27.41
C ALA A 52 -13.00 16.26 26.41
N ASN A 53 -11.75 16.05 26.81
CA ASN A 53 -10.57 16.09 25.95
C ASN A 53 -10.03 14.66 25.83
N ALA A 54 -9.99 14.12 24.60
CA ALA A 54 -9.51 12.77 24.29
C ALA A 54 -8.01 12.58 24.64
N GLY A 55 -7.72 12.42 25.93
CA GLY A 55 -6.38 12.40 26.51
C GLY A 55 -6.31 12.61 28.03
N GLY A 56 -7.41 13.00 28.68
CA GLY A 56 -7.52 13.17 30.12
C GLY A 56 -6.59 14.24 30.72
N SER A 57 -6.69 14.44 32.04
CA SER A 57 -5.63 15.13 32.80
C SER A 57 -4.28 14.41 32.61
N GLY A 58 -3.15 15.10 32.79
CA GLY A 58 -1.81 14.50 32.60
C GLY A 58 -1.59 13.21 33.41
N ILE A 59 -2.29 13.07 34.55
CA ILE A 59 -2.29 11.87 35.40
C ILE A 59 -3.09 10.71 34.77
N GLY A 60 -4.25 10.99 34.16
CA GLY A 60 -5.05 9.99 33.45
C GLY A 60 -4.29 9.36 32.26
N ARG A 61 -3.51 10.17 31.55
CA ARG A 61 -2.64 9.68 30.45
C ARG A 61 -1.51 8.80 30.95
N LEU A 62 -0.92 9.13 32.10
CA LEU A 62 0.14 8.34 32.73
C LEU A 62 -0.43 7.00 33.24
N LEU A 63 -1.57 7.01 33.91
CA LEU A 63 -2.29 5.82 34.37
C LEU A 63 -2.65 4.90 33.19
N TYR A 64 -3.20 5.46 32.12
CA TYR A 64 -3.49 4.70 30.89
C TYR A 64 -2.23 4.06 30.30
N TYR A 65 -1.09 4.77 30.29
CA TYR A 65 0.17 4.24 29.78
C TYR A 65 0.70 3.08 30.64
N ILE A 66 0.68 3.23 31.96
CA ILE A 66 1.11 2.19 32.91
C ILE A 66 0.18 0.97 32.84
N GLU A 67 -1.13 1.19 32.86
CA GLU A 67 -2.13 0.14 32.72
C GLU A 67 -1.99 -0.57 31.37
N GLY A 68 -1.77 0.17 30.29
CA GLY A 68 -1.54 -0.39 28.96
C GLY A 68 -0.29 -1.28 28.89
N GLN A 69 0.82 -0.88 29.49
CA GLN A 69 2.02 -1.73 29.56
C GLN A 69 1.78 -3.01 30.38
N THR A 70 1.03 -2.89 31.47
CA THR A 70 0.73 -4.01 32.36
C THR A 70 -0.25 -4.98 31.72
N ALA A 71 -1.29 -4.46 31.06
CA ALA A 71 -2.31 -5.23 30.34
C ALA A 71 -1.71 -5.96 29.12
N LEU A 72 -0.75 -5.36 28.41
CA LEU A 72 -0.07 -6.03 27.29
C LEU A 72 0.58 -7.37 27.70
N ARG A 73 1.08 -7.46 28.93
CA ARG A 73 1.75 -8.65 29.46
C ARG A 73 0.80 -9.60 30.17
N THR A 74 -0.23 -9.07 30.83
CA THR A 74 -0.99 -9.80 31.84
C THR A 74 -2.40 -10.14 31.40
N ASP A 75 -3.00 -9.36 30.50
CA ASP A 75 -4.39 -9.55 30.07
C ASP A 75 -4.48 -10.49 28.85
N PRO A 76 -5.08 -11.69 29.00
CA PRO A 76 -5.23 -12.63 27.90
C PRO A 76 -6.14 -12.11 26.78
N ALA A 77 -7.08 -11.19 27.08
CA ALA A 77 -7.93 -10.59 26.06
C ALA A 77 -7.10 -9.67 25.15
N VAL A 78 -6.24 -8.82 25.73
CA VAL A 78 -5.34 -7.93 24.97
C VAL A 78 -4.40 -8.74 24.08
N GLN A 79 -3.83 -9.83 24.61
CA GLN A 79 -3.01 -10.74 23.82
C GLN A 79 -3.78 -11.36 22.66
N HIS A 80 -5.04 -11.79 22.89
CA HIS A 80 -5.89 -12.33 21.82
C HIS A 80 -6.14 -11.32 20.70
N TRP A 81 -6.47 -10.06 21.03
CA TRP A 81 -6.62 -8.99 20.04
C TRP A 81 -5.34 -8.74 19.26
N LEU A 82 -4.19 -8.77 19.94
CA LEU A 82 -2.87 -8.55 19.32
C LEU A 82 -2.51 -9.70 18.36
N TRP A 83 -2.77 -10.95 18.76
CA TRP A 83 -2.62 -12.13 17.89
C TRP A 83 -3.57 -12.09 16.70
N MET A 84 -4.82 -11.67 16.89
CA MET A 84 -5.77 -11.54 15.78
C MET A 84 -5.33 -10.43 14.81
N LEU A 85 -4.86 -9.28 15.31
CA LEU A 85 -4.32 -8.22 14.47
C LEU A 85 -3.08 -8.70 13.69
N LEU A 86 -2.20 -9.45 14.34
CA LEU A 86 -1.03 -10.06 13.71
C LEU A 86 -1.47 -11.06 12.63
N ALA A 87 -2.41 -11.96 12.92
CA ALA A 87 -2.93 -12.92 11.96
C ALA A 87 -3.59 -12.25 10.76
N LEU A 88 -4.41 -11.21 10.98
CA LEU A 88 -5.02 -10.41 9.90
C LEU A 88 -3.95 -9.71 9.05
N THR A 89 -2.91 -9.17 9.68
CA THR A 89 -1.80 -8.51 8.99
C THR A 89 -1.01 -9.50 8.15
N VAL A 90 -0.65 -10.66 8.71
CA VAL A 90 0.06 -11.74 8.00
C VAL A 90 -0.79 -12.26 6.84
N LEU A 91 -2.09 -12.49 7.04
CA LEU A 91 -3.00 -12.93 5.99
C LEU A 91 -3.06 -11.90 4.85
N ARG A 92 -3.20 -10.61 5.16
CA ARG A 92 -3.20 -9.54 4.15
C ARG A 92 -1.88 -9.48 3.40
N LEU A 93 -0.78 -9.59 4.13
CA LEU A 93 0.58 -9.58 3.62
C LEU A 93 0.83 -10.75 2.67
N LEU A 94 0.28 -11.94 2.96
CA LEU A 94 0.33 -13.11 2.09
C LEU A 94 -0.59 -12.99 0.88
N VAL A 95 -1.81 -12.48 1.00
CA VAL A 95 -2.78 -12.44 -0.13
C VAL A 95 -2.40 -11.37 -1.17
N THR A 96 -1.84 -10.25 -0.75
CA THR A 96 -1.43 -9.13 -1.63
C THR A 96 -0.53 -9.55 -2.81
N PRO A 97 0.58 -10.32 -2.62
CA PRO A 97 1.42 -10.76 -3.73
C PRO A 97 0.71 -11.70 -4.70
N PHE A 98 -0.22 -12.55 -4.25
CA PHE A 98 -1.00 -13.39 -5.18
C PHE A 98 -1.87 -12.55 -6.09
N ILE A 99 -2.55 -11.54 -5.54
CA ILE A 99 -3.36 -10.61 -6.34
C ILE A 99 -2.49 -9.88 -7.37
N ARG A 100 -1.29 -9.42 -6.96
CA ARG A 100 -0.32 -8.81 -7.88
C ARG A 100 0.08 -9.77 -9.00
N ALA A 101 0.37 -11.04 -8.67
CA ALA A 101 0.72 -12.06 -9.65
C ALA A 101 -0.39 -12.31 -10.68
N GLY A 102 -1.65 -12.37 -10.23
CA GLY A 102 -2.81 -12.49 -11.12
C GLY A 102 -2.93 -11.32 -12.09
N LEU A 103 -2.79 -10.09 -11.59
CA LEU A 103 -2.84 -8.88 -12.42
C LEU A 103 -1.71 -8.83 -13.46
N LEU A 104 -0.48 -9.20 -13.07
CA LEU A 104 0.66 -9.25 -13.98
C LEU A 104 0.48 -10.27 -15.10
N HIS A 105 -0.09 -11.44 -14.77
CA HIS A 105 -0.33 -12.48 -15.77
C HIS A 105 -1.40 -12.07 -16.78
N GLU A 106 -2.47 -11.42 -16.33
CA GLU A 106 -3.53 -10.88 -17.19
C GLU A 106 -3.00 -9.85 -18.17
N LEU A 107 -2.19 -8.89 -17.69
CA LEU A 107 -1.53 -7.91 -18.56
C LEU A 107 -0.64 -8.56 -19.63
N HIS A 108 -0.09 -9.75 -19.35
CA HIS A 108 0.71 -10.49 -20.32
C HIS A 108 -0.16 -11.19 -21.37
N GLN A 109 -1.22 -11.87 -20.93
CA GLN A 109 -2.17 -12.56 -21.82
C GLN A 109 -2.93 -11.59 -22.73
N GLU A 110 -3.31 -10.41 -22.21
CA GLU A 110 -3.94 -9.35 -23.01
C GLU A 110 -3.02 -8.89 -24.16
N ARG A 111 -1.72 -8.77 -23.90
CA ARG A 111 -0.73 -8.43 -24.94
C ARG A 111 -0.67 -9.51 -26.02
N ASP A 112 -0.77 -10.77 -25.64
CA ASP A 112 -0.74 -11.91 -26.57
C ASP A 112 -2.11 -12.11 -27.29
N GLY A 113 -3.07 -11.20 -27.07
CA GLY A 113 -4.38 -11.18 -27.74
C GLY A 113 -5.41 -12.13 -27.14
N ALA A 114 -5.06 -12.85 -26.07
CA ALA A 114 -5.95 -13.76 -25.38
C ALA A 114 -6.87 -13.00 -24.42
N ARG A 115 -8.18 -13.10 -24.63
CA ARG A 115 -9.21 -12.52 -23.74
C ARG A 115 -9.79 -13.62 -22.85
N GLY A 116 -9.71 -13.47 -21.53
CA GLY A 116 -10.23 -14.48 -20.60
C GLY A 116 -10.05 -14.12 -19.12
N LEU A 117 -10.49 -15.01 -18.24
CA LEU A 117 -10.31 -14.94 -16.78
C LEU A 117 -8.99 -15.62 -16.37
N PHE A 118 -7.87 -15.17 -16.93
CA PHE A 118 -6.51 -15.64 -16.61
C PHE A 118 -5.99 -15.15 -15.24
N PHE A 119 -6.74 -14.34 -14.51
CA PHE A 119 -6.38 -13.78 -13.21
C PHE A 119 -6.15 -14.91 -12.20
N PHE A 120 -7.09 -15.85 -12.10
CA PHE A 120 -7.00 -16.98 -11.17
C PHE A 120 -5.89 -17.98 -11.55
N PRO A 121 -5.75 -18.40 -12.83
CA PRO A 121 -4.57 -19.16 -13.27
C PRO A 121 -3.25 -18.46 -12.98
N GLY A 122 -3.18 -17.14 -13.17
CA GLY A 122 -2.02 -16.30 -12.89
C GLY A 122 -1.63 -16.29 -11.42
N MET A 123 -2.63 -16.17 -10.53
CA MET A 123 -2.42 -16.30 -9.08
C MET A 123 -1.77 -17.63 -8.73
N ARG A 124 -2.23 -18.75 -9.31
CA ARG A 124 -1.69 -20.08 -9.02
C ARG A 124 -0.29 -20.28 -9.59
N LYS A 125 -0.03 -19.81 -10.82
CA LYS A 125 1.23 -20.03 -11.54
C LYS A 125 2.37 -19.14 -11.04
N TYR A 126 2.09 -17.85 -10.82
CA TYR A 126 3.11 -16.85 -10.46
C TYR A 126 3.02 -16.37 -9.01
N GLY A 127 2.06 -16.86 -8.22
CA GLY A 127 1.86 -16.44 -6.84
C GLY A 127 3.09 -16.64 -5.95
N LEU A 128 3.70 -17.82 -6.00
CA LEU A 128 4.87 -18.14 -5.15
C LEU A 128 6.14 -17.37 -5.56
N PRO A 129 6.50 -17.27 -6.85
CA PRO A 129 7.58 -16.38 -7.29
C PRO A 129 7.38 -14.91 -6.88
N VAL A 130 6.18 -14.36 -7.08
CA VAL A 130 5.86 -12.96 -6.72
C VAL A 130 5.85 -12.76 -5.20
N LEU A 131 5.49 -13.79 -4.43
CA LEU A 131 5.63 -13.78 -2.98
C LEU A 131 7.10 -13.69 -2.57
N VAL A 132 8.01 -14.44 -3.19
CA VAL A 132 9.46 -14.32 -2.92
C VAL A 132 9.97 -12.92 -3.22
N PHE A 133 9.59 -12.34 -4.35
CA PHE A 133 9.92 -10.94 -4.64
C PHE A 133 9.36 -9.96 -3.61
N SER A 134 8.16 -10.22 -3.09
CA SER A 134 7.55 -9.38 -2.06
C SER A 134 8.21 -9.56 -0.69
N LEU A 135 8.69 -10.76 -0.36
CA LEU A 135 9.51 -10.99 0.83
C LEU A 135 10.84 -10.22 0.75
N ILE A 136 11.49 -10.25 -0.43
CA ILE A 136 12.70 -9.47 -0.70
C ILE A 136 12.37 -7.97 -0.60
N GLU A 137 11.24 -7.51 -1.16
CA GLU A 137 10.77 -6.14 -1.01
C GLU A 137 10.68 -5.78 0.48
N TRP A 138 10.00 -6.58 1.30
CA TRP A 138 9.85 -6.32 2.73
C TRP A 138 11.18 -6.32 3.48
N ALA A 139 12.07 -7.28 3.21
CA ALA A 139 13.39 -7.33 3.82
C ALA A 139 14.22 -6.08 3.48
N LEU A 140 14.25 -5.67 2.21
CA LEU A 140 14.94 -4.44 1.79
C LEU A 140 14.30 -3.19 2.39
N THR A 141 12.97 -3.15 2.54
CA THR A 141 12.28 -2.00 3.14
C THR A 141 12.60 -1.81 4.62
N LEU A 142 12.83 -2.92 5.35
CA LEU A 142 13.17 -2.93 6.78
C LEU A 142 14.64 -2.62 7.06
N LEU A 143 15.52 -2.91 6.11
CA LEU A 143 16.97 -2.72 6.23
C LEU A 143 17.39 -1.29 6.66
N PRO A 144 16.95 -0.21 5.99
CA PRO A 144 17.30 1.14 6.43
C PRO A 144 16.65 1.51 7.77
N LEU A 145 15.52 0.88 8.12
CA LEU A 145 14.81 1.15 9.35
C LEU A 145 15.64 0.70 10.56
N TYR A 146 16.41 -0.38 10.47
CA TYR A 146 17.32 -0.81 11.54
C TYR A 146 18.28 0.30 12.00
N TRP A 147 18.76 1.12 11.05
CA TRP A 147 19.69 2.23 11.34
C TRP A 147 18.99 3.57 11.60
N LEU A 148 17.87 3.84 10.89
CA LEU A 148 17.11 5.08 11.07
C LEU A 148 16.34 5.10 12.39
N LEU A 149 15.69 3.99 12.77
CA LEU A 149 14.79 3.91 13.92
C LEU A 149 15.44 4.40 15.23
N PRO A 150 16.65 3.96 15.63
CA PRO A 150 17.25 4.43 16.88
C PRO A 150 17.60 5.92 16.86
N ARG A 151 17.91 6.49 15.69
CA ARG A 151 18.19 7.93 15.54
C ARG A 151 16.92 8.75 15.58
N MET A 152 15.89 8.30 14.85
CA MET A 152 14.57 8.92 14.84
C MET A 152 13.94 8.89 16.24
N TYR A 153 14.06 7.77 16.96
CA TYR A 153 13.48 7.60 18.29
C TYR A 153 14.06 8.59 19.32
N ARG A 154 15.39 8.82 19.29
CA ARG A 154 16.03 9.83 20.14
C ARG A 154 15.50 11.23 19.87
N HIS A 155 15.38 11.61 18.60
CA HIS A 155 14.84 12.92 18.21
C HIS A 155 13.34 13.05 18.50
N LEU A 156 12.58 11.95 18.38
CA LEU A 156 11.14 11.96 18.67
C LEU A 156 10.88 12.19 20.16
N LEU A 157 11.60 11.49 21.05
CA LEU A 157 11.43 11.61 22.50
C LEU A 157 11.81 13.00 23.03
N SER A 158 12.85 13.62 22.46
CA SER A 158 13.29 14.96 22.87
C SER A 158 12.49 16.11 22.24
N GLY A 159 11.65 15.83 21.24
CA GLY A 159 11.07 16.85 20.35
C GLY A 159 9.56 16.80 20.16
N VAL A 160 8.81 16.02 20.95
CA VAL A 160 7.34 15.87 20.77
C VAL A 160 6.60 17.23 20.77
N LEU A 161 7.16 18.24 21.43
CA LEU A 161 6.59 19.60 21.53
C LEU A 161 7.37 20.66 20.72
N ASP A 162 8.50 20.30 20.09
CA ASP A 162 9.35 21.25 19.37
C ASP A 162 9.33 21.00 17.85
N VAL A 163 8.64 21.91 17.14
CA VAL A 163 8.47 21.87 15.68
C VAL A 163 9.82 21.91 14.95
N GLN A 164 10.82 22.59 15.49
CA GLN A 164 12.15 22.68 14.86
C GLN A 164 12.90 21.35 14.91
N LEU A 165 12.71 20.59 16.00
CA LEU A 165 13.29 19.25 16.12
C LEU A 165 12.60 18.24 15.19
N LEU A 166 11.29 18.42 14.99
CA LEU A 166 10.48 17.61 14.07
C LEU A 166 10.86 17.86 12.60
N LEU A 167 11.19 19.11 12.23
CA LEU A 167 11.72 19.43 10.89
C LEU A 167 13.06 18.73 10.60
N LYS A 168 13.88 18.44 11.61
CA LYS A 168 15.12 17.67 11.44
C LYS A 168 14.87 16.20 11.08
N LEU A 169 13.69 15.65 11.37
CA LEU A 169 13.30 14.28 10.97
C LEU A 169 12.89 14.20 9.50
N VAL A 170 12.36 15.29 8.92
CA VAL A 170 11.87 15.34 7.54
C VAL A 170 12.87 14.82 6.51
N PRO A 171 14.15 15.25 6.46
CA PRO A 171 15.09 14.75 5.45
C PRO A 171 15.36 13.25 5.58
N TYR A 172 15.38 12.70 6.80
CA TYR A 172 15.55 11.25 7.01
C TYR A 172 14.34 10.48 6.48
N VAL A 173 13.13 10.95 6.78
CA VAL A 173 11.89 10.35 6.28
C VAL A 173 11.82 10.43 4.76
N LEU A 174 12.17 11.58 4.17
CA LEU A 174 12.22 11.76 2.71
C LEU A 174 13.25 10.83 2.06
N GLY A 175 14.45 10.73 2.62
CA GLY A 175 15.49 9.80 2.12
C GLY A 175 15.03 8.35 2.16
N TRP A 176 14.35 7.94 3.24
CA TRP A 176 13.77 6.60 3.35
C TRP A 176 12.64 6.37 2.35
N LEU A 177 11.73 7.33 2.17
CA LEU A 177 10.66 7.24 1.17
C LEU A 177 11.20 7.14 -0.26
N LEU A 178 12.25 7.91 -0.59
CA LEU A 178 12.94 7.80 -1.88
C LEU A 178 13.57 6.43 -2.09
N TYR A 179 14.26 5.90 -1.07
CA TYR A 179 14.82 4.55 -1.11
C TYR A 179 13.72 3.49 -1.35
N LEU A 180 12.64 3.55 -0.58
CA LEU A 180 11.49 2.63 -0.73
C LEU A 180 10.90 2.70 -2.13
N PHE A 181 10.74 3.93 -2.66
CA PHE A 181 10.22 4.14 -4.00
C PHE A 181 11.12 3.47 -5.05
N LEU A 182 12.44 3.66 -4.97
CA LEU A 182 13.39 3.05 -5.91
C LEU A 182 13.38 1.52 -5.83
N VAL A 183 13.47 0.95 -4.62
CA VAL A 183 13.44 -0.52 -4.42
C VAL A 183 12.17 -1.11 -5.02
N ARG A 184 11.01 -0.52 -4.74
CA ARG A 184 9.72 -0.97 -5.29
C ARG A 184 9.70 -0.94 -6.81
N LYS A 185 10.25 0.10 -7.44
CA LYS A 185 10.30 0.21 -8.90
C LYS A 185 11.20 -0.84 -9.53
N LEU A 186 12.39 -1.03 -8.98
CA LEU A 186 13.33 -2.02 -9.50
C LEU A 186 12.73 -3.44 -9.41
N LEU A 187 12.16 -3.79 -8.26
CA LEU A 187 11.53 -5.10 -8.07
C LEU A 187 10.29 -5.29 -8.95
N LEU A 188 9.49 -4.25 -9.17
CA LEU A 188 8.35 -4.32 -10.08
C LEU A 188 8.79 -4.64 -11.53
N TYR A 189 9.85 -4.00 -12.01
CA TYR A 189 10.39 -4.28 -13.35
C TYR A 189 11.03 -5.67 -13.44
N MET A 190 11.67 -6.15 -12.37
CA MET A 190 12.15 -7.53 -12.30
C MET A 190 10.98 -8.54 -12.37
N GLN A 191 9.86 -8.23 -11.68
CA GLN A 191 8.65 -9.06 -11.75
C GLN A 191 8.11 -9.11 -13.18
N PHE A 192 8.03 -7.98 -13.90
CA PHE A 192 7.64 -7.97 -15.32
C PHE A 192 8.53 -8.88 -16.17
N GLY A 193 9.85 -8.78 -16.02
CA GLY A 193 10.81 -9.60 -16.76
C GLY A 193 10.70 -11.10 -16.48
N TYR A 194 10.46 -11.46 -15.22
CA TYR A 194 10.26 -12.83 -14.80
C TYR A 194 8.92 -13.40 -15.32
N THR A 195 7.82 -12.66 -15.18
CA THR A 195 6.49 -13.12 -15.64
C THR A 195 6.39 -13.23 -17.16
N ALA A 196 7.19 -12.44 -17.89
CA ALA A 196 7.23 -12.41 -19.35
C ALA A 196 8.30 -13.31 -19.99
N GLY A 197 9.12 -14.01 -19.19
CA GLY A 197 10.17 -14.90 -19.70
C GLY A 197 11.35 -14.21 -20.41
N THR A 198 11.49 -12.89 -20.33
CA THR A 198 12.57 -12.11 -20.99
C THR A 198 13.85 -11.99 -20.16
N GLY A 199 13.83 -12.52 -18.93
CA GLY A 199 14.94 -12.47 -17.98
C GLY A 199 14.87 -11.26 -17.03
N MET A 200 15.13 -11.52 -15.74
CA MET A 200 15.05 -10.52 -14.66
C MET A 200 16.07 -9.38 -14.86
N PHE A 201 17.31 -9.72 -15.25
CA PHE A 201 18.40 -8.75 -15.40
C PHE A 201 18.22 -7.85 -16.63
N SER A 202 17.70 -8.38 -17.73
CA SER A 202 17.38 -7.59 -18.93
C SER A 202 16.34 -6.51 -18.60
N SER A 203 15.30 -6.89 -17.85
CA SER A 203 14.25 -5.96 -17.43
C SER A 203 14.74 -4.92 -16.41
N LEU A 204 15.72 -5.26 -15.58
CA LEU A 204 16.38 -4.29 -14.70
C LEU A 204 17.14 -3.23 -15.49
N LEU A 205 17.87 -3.62 -16.53
CA LEU A 205 18.59 -2.68 -17.40
C LEU A 205 17.62 -1.74 -18.14
N ILE A 206 16.47 -2.26 -18.58
CA ILE A 206 15.41 -1.43 -19.17
C ILE A 206 14.87 -0.44 -18.12
N CYS A 207 14.67 -0.86 -16.86
CA CYS A 207 14.25 0.02 -15.78
C CYS A 207 15.24 1.17 -15.56
N LEU A 208 16.55 0.88 -15.50
CA LEU A 208 17.59 1.90 -15.32
C LEU A 208 17.63 2.89 -16.49
N LYS A 209 17.47 2.43 -17.73
CA LYS A 209 17.39 3.29 -18.92
C LYS A 209 16.11 4.13 -18.98
N MET A 210 15.01 3.63 -18.40
CA MET A 210 13.68 4.25 -18.45
C MET A 210 13.22 4.81 -17.09
N LEU A 211 14.17 5.07 -16.19
CA LEU A 211 13.88 5.46 -14.82
C LEU A 211 13.13 6.79 -14.78
N MET A 212 13.57 7.77 -15.57
CA MET A 212 12.93 9.10 -15.62
C MET A 212 11.49 9.08 -16.17
N PRO A 213 11.19 8.44 -17.33
CA PRO A 213 9.81 8.23 -17.76
C PRO A 213 8.95 7.45 -16.76
N SER A 214 9.51 6.44 -16.10
CA SER A 214 8.80 5.63 -15.11
C SER A 214 8.46 6.43 -13.84
N ILE A 215 9.35 7.32 -13.41
CA ILE A 215 9.08 8.28 -12.33
C ILE A 215 7.94 9.20 -12.73
N GLY A 216 7.98 9.78 -13.94
CA GLY A 216 6.95 10.69 -14.42
C GLY A 216 5.54 10.08 -14.38
N ILE A 217 5.37 8.84 -14.85
CA ILE A 217 4.09 8.12 -14.77
C ILE A 217 3.62 7.97 -13.32
N SER A 218 4.56 7.64 -12.42
CA SER A 218 4.25 7.40 -11.01
C SER A 218 3.86 8.67 -10.27
N ILE A 219 4.51 9.80 -10.59
CA ILE A 219 4.18 11.11 -10.01
C ILE A 219 2.80 11.56 -10.49
N VAL A 220 2.52 11.48 -11.79
CA VAL A 220 1.23 11.93 -12.34
C VAL A 220 0.06 11.12 -11.78
N LEU A 221 0.15 9.80 -11.81
CA LEU A 221 -0.92 8.93 -11.31
C LEU A 221 -0.99 8.94 -9.78
N GLY A 222 0.15 9.04 -9.11
CA GLY A 222 0.23 9.18 -7.66
C GLY A 222 -0.41 10.50 -7.18
N ALA A 223 -0.09 11.62 -7.82
CA ALA A 223 -0.70 12.92 -7.53
C ALA A 223 -2.22 12.90 -7.77
N GLY A 224 -2.68 12.25 -8.84
CA GLY A 224 -4.11 12.03 -9.09
C GLY A 224 -4.79 11.25 -7.96
N SER A 225 -4.17 10.16 -7.51
CA SER A 225 -4.70 9.36 -6.39
C SER A 225 -4.75 10.15 -5.09
N LEU A 226 -3.71 10.94 -4.79
CA LEU A 226 -3.61 11.78 -3.60
C LEU A 226 -4.71 12.86 -3.61
N ALA A 227 -4.88 13.53 -4.74
CA ALA A 227 -5.91 14.56 -4.91
C ALA A 227 -7.32 13.99 -4.64
N VAL A 228 -7.63 12.81 -5.17
CA VAL A 228 -8.93 12.17 -4.92
C VAL A 228 -9.10 11.79 -3.45
N ILE A 229 -8.08 11.23 -2.80
CA ILE A 229 -8.14 10.91 -1.37
C ILE A 229 -8.35 12.17 -0.52
N LEU A 230 -7.66 13.26 -0.84
CA LEU A 230 -7.82 14.54 -0.15
C LEU A 230 -9.24 15.09 -0.33
N LEU A 231 -9.79 15.03 -1.54
CA LEU A 231 -11.18 15.43 -1.81
C LEU A 231 -12.19 14.57 -1.03
N CYS A 232 -12.02 13.24 -1.03
CA CYS A 232 -12.86 12.33 -0.24
C CYS A 232 -12.73 12.57 1.28
N SER A 233 -11.54 12.96 1.74
CA SER A 233 -11.31 13.26 3.17
C SER A 233 -11.90 14.60 3.57
N ALA A 234 -11.74 15.63 2.74
CA ALA A 234 -12.28 16.96 2.97
C ALA A 234 -13.82 16.95 2.97
N SER A 235 -14.43 16.28 2.01
CA SER A 235 -15.90 16.11 1.95
C SER A 235 -16.48 15.40 3.18
N ALA A 236 -15.72 14.52 3.83
CA ALA A 236 -16.14 13.90 5.08
C ALA A 236 -16.21 14.87 6.28
N LEU A 237 -15.58 16.05 6.19
CA LEU A 237 -15.70 17.12 7.20
C LEU A 237 -16.97 17.94 7.00
N PHE A 238 -17.44 18.10 5.76
CA PHE A 238 -18.59 18.94 5.43
C PHE A 238 -19.94 18.20 5.56
N TYR A 239 -19.96 16.88 5.38
CA TYR A 239 -21.20 16.09 5.39
C TYR A 239 -21.16 14.94 6.41
N PRO A 240 -21.37 15.19 7.71
CA PRO A 240 -21.50 14.11 8.69
C PRO A 240 -22.74 13.25 8.40
N GLY A 241 -22.63 11.94 8.58
CA GLY A 241 -23.76 10.99 8.44
C GLY A 241 -23.58 9.92 7.36
N LEU A 242 -24.70 9.44 6.81
CA LEU A 242 -24.74 8.36 5.82
C LEU A 242 -23.96 8.67 4.52
N PRO A 243 -23.97 9.91 3.98
CA PRO A 243 -23.15 10.26 2.83
C PRO A 243 -21.64 10.13 3.08
N ALA A 244 -21.14 10.56 4.26
CA ALA A 244 -19.74 10.36 4.62
C ALA A 244 -19.37 8.87 4.75
N LEU A 245 -20.29 8.03 5.24
CA LEU A 245 -20.06 6.58 5.31
C LEU A 245 -19.97 5.96 3.91
N MET A 246 -20.91 6.27 3.02
CA MET A 246 -20.88 5.82 1.62
C MET A 246 -19.59 6.27 0.93
N LEU A 247 -19.20 7.54 1.11
CA LEU A 247 -18.01 8.08 0.48
C LEU A 247 -16.72 7.44 1.03
N ARG A 248 -16.65 7.18 2.35
CA ARG A 248 -15.52 6.47 2.96
C ARG A 248 -15.43 5.02 2.47
N GLN A 249 -16.55 4.36 2.25
CA GLN A 249 -16.59 3.00 1.69
C GLN A 249 -16.25 2.98 0.20
N ALA A 250 -16.57 4.04 -0.55
CA ALA A 250 -16.22 4.19 -1.96
C ALA A 250 -14.79 4.69 -2.19
N ALA A 251 -14.18 5.36 -1.21
CA ALA A 251 -12.84 5.95 -1.28
C ALA A 251 -11.73 4.98 -1.74
N PRO A 252 -11.76 3.67 -1.43
CA PRO A 252 -10.78 2.72 -1.95
C PRO A 252 -10.83 2.54 -3.47
N LEU A 253 -11.97 2.80 -4.13
CA LEU A 253 -12.18 2.52 -5.56
C LEU A 253 -11.29 3.39 -6.45
N PRO A 254 -11.29 4.73 -6.32
CA PRO A 254 -10.35 5.56 -7.06
C PRO A 254 -8.89 5.17 -6.82
N SER A 255 -8.51 4.87 -5.57
CA SER A 255 -7.15 4.45 -5.25
C SER A 255 -6.78 3.14 -5.96
N THR A 256 -7.65 2.14 -5.96
CA THR A 256 -7.42 0.89 -6.70
C THR A 256 -7.30 1.11 -8.20
N LEU A 257 -8.10 2.02 -8.74
CA LEU A 257 -8.09 2.36 -10.15
C LEU A 257 -6.75 3.01 -10.54
N PHE A 258 -6.28 3.99 -9.78
CA PHE A 258 -4.98 4.62 -10.03
C PHE A 258 -3.80 3.68 -9.82
N ASP A 259 -3.85 2.80 -8.80
CA ASP A 259 -2.84 1.79 -8.55
C ASP A 259 -2.72 0.83 -9.76
N MET A 260 -3.85 0.29 -10.22
CA MET A 260 -3.92 -0.64 -11.35
C MET A 260 -3.54 0.04 -12.67
N TRP A 261 -4.03 1.26 -12.92
CA TRP A 261 -3.65 2.06 -14.06
C TRP A 261 -2.15 2.38 -14.07
N GLY A 262 -1.58 2.66 -12.90
CA GLY A 262 -0.13 2.88 -12.73
C GLY A 262 0.71 1.66 -13.06
N ILE A 263 0.26 0.46 -12.68
CA ILE A 263 0.92 -0.80 -13.01
C ILE A 263 0.81 -1.07 -14.52
N ALA A 264 -0.39 -0.94 -15.10
CA ALA A 264 -0.62 -1.14 -16.53
C ALA A 264 0.18 -0.16 -17.39
N ALA A 265 0.22 1.12 -17.03
CA ALA A 265 1.00 2.13 -17.76
C ALA A 265 2.51 1.86 -17.71
N GLN A 266 3.03 1.39 -16.57
CA GLN A 266 4.44 0.98 -16.45
C GLN A 266 4.73 -0.31 -17.23
N TYR A 267 3.80 -1.26 -17.24
CA TYR A 267 3.91 -2.48 -18.03
C TYR A 267 3.99 -2.15 -19.53
N HIS A 268 3.12 -1.28 -20.05
CA HIS A 268 3.16 -0.82 -21.44
C HIS A 268 4.42 -0.02 -21.80
N LEU A 269 4.97 0.73 -20.84
CA LEU A 269 6.26 1.40 -21.03
C LEU A 269 7.39 0.38 -21.17
N TRP A 270 7.42 -0.62 -20.29
CA TRP A 270 8.40 -1.71 -20.34
C TRP A 270 8.26 -2.58 -21.60
N SER A 271 7.04 -3.00 -21.95
CA SER A 271 6.77 -3.87 -23.09
C SER A 271 7.20 -3.24 -24.42
N SER A 272 7.00 -1.93 -24.59
CA SER A 272 7.44 -1.18 -25.77
C SER A 272 8.96 -1.14 -25.97
N LYS A 273 9.75 -1.50 -24.94
CA LYS A 273 11.22 -1.53 -24.99
C LYS A 273 11.79 -2.94 -24.98
N SER A 274 11.12 -3.88 -24.32
CA SER A 274 11.53 -5.29 -24.34
C SER A 274 11.14 -6.00 -25.63
N PHE A 275 10.05 -5.58 -26.28
CA PHE A 275 9.58 -6.09 -27.56
C PHE A 275 9.37 -4.92 -28.52
N PRO A 276 10.44 -4.41 -29.16
CA PRO A 276 10.27 -3.43 -30.23
C PRO A 276 9.50 -4.11 -31.37
N GLN A 277 8.28 -3.62 -31.62
CA GLN A 277 7.56 -3.86 -32.87
C GLN A 277 8.12 -2.95 -33.96
#